data_AF-A0A8B8DI13-F1
#
_entry.id   AF-A0A8B8DI13-F1
#
_cell.length_a   1.000
_cell.length_b   1.000
_cell.length_c   1.000
_cell.angle_alpha   90.00
_cell.angle_beta   90.00
_cell.angle_gamma   90.00
#
_symmetry.space_group_name_H-M   'P 1'
#
loop_
_entity.id
_entity.type
_entity.pdbx_description
1 polymer ?
#
loop_
_entity_poly.entity_id
_entity_poly.type
_entity_poly.pdbx_seq_one_letter_code
_entity_poly.pdbx_strand_id
1 'polypeptide(L)'
;MEGAQCLASSCESKLSEKSNGAGYAFFRDISPSTPVEGDVYRIIAAIDIGNTFSGYAYALASNKNTIYSNRNWGQKQGFLLQKTPTCLLLKPSGEFAAFGFDAVSQYNNLTENEASEHYFFDRFKMKLYDNKILNSEVVLKDVNGKEQLAVDVFSHSLGFMKRHLLYHLTEVMGYQPEAETIRWVITVPAIWDENAKQFMRKAAYKGELIHNVDSNQLLIALEPEAAFFTCRTENIKNHGFKTISTPGTKYIVLDAGGGTVDIVAHKVKKNGKIREVFSATGGAWGGTVIDQQFINLLYSIFGEKGINEFHSQYPKDYVELLQDFEIKKRGESDNIRVSLPYNFCNFSFDGKSAQNCIENYAERSGTTMKISSGKLVLPADIADSLFKETLDRFNDHIENLLKRRKLRDLNYIFLVGGFAESARLQSSIKKSFSDRVTVLVPEEASLAVVKGAVAFGCDPRSICQRICRYTYGVGSYLHFEDGKHRDDLKVVSGELVMCKNILQVWAECGEVIGHNEVWRETYTPIITNQKGIKFEFFKSSKKKVQYTDEEGVEKCGCLVLEMPDMTGDQERVVDLEVIFGGTEIKVVGYDHTSKTQRETYIDFLTV
;
A
#
# COMPACT_ATOMS: atom_id res chain seq x y z
N MET A 1 3.62 -28.44 58.44
CA MET A 1 2.56 -28.52 59.46
C MET A 1 1.69 -27.31 59.20
N GLU A 2 0.68 -27.48 58.33
CA GLU A 2 -0.74 -27.69 58.71
C GLU A 2 -1.33 -26.41 59.32
N GLY A 3 -2.47 -25.87 58.91
CA GLY A 3 -3.56 -26.42 58.09
C GLY A 3 -4.50 -25.30 57.62
N ALA A 4 -5.44 -25.70 56.78
CA ALA A 4 -6.43 -24.87 56.11
C ALA A 4 -7.44 -24.22 57.06
N GLN A 5 -8.01 -23.08 56.65
CA GLN A 5 -9.44 -22.81 56.87
C GLN A 5 -9.95 -21.72 55.91
N CYS A 6 -10.91 -22.15 55.08
CA CYS A 6 -11.86 -21.35 54.33
C CYS A 6 -12.80 -20.64 55.31
N LEU A 7 -13.26 -19.42 55.01
CA LEU A 7 -14.62 -18.94 55.34
C LEU A 7 -14.88 -17.59 54.66
N ALA A 8 -16.00 -17.54 53.95
CA ALA A 8 -16.59 -16.36 53.34
C ALA A 8 -17.44 -15.58 54.35
N SER A 9 -17.47 -14.25 54.23
CA SER A 9 -18.46 -13.34 54.83
C SER A 9 -18.50 -12.06 53.99
N SER A 10 -19.50 -11.90 53.13
CA SER A 10 -20.71 -11.08 53.33
C SER A 10 -20.44 -9.59 53.62
N CYS A 11 -20.75 -8.72 52.67
CA CYS A 11 -21.30 -7.40 52.98
C CYS A 11 -22.15 -6.89 51.81
N GLU A 12 -23.35 -6.47 52.14
CA GLU A 12 -24.46 -6.11 51.28
C GLU A 12 -24.39 -4.68 50.72
N SER A 13 -25.26 -4.45 49.73
CA SER A 13 -25.89 -3.18 49.35
C SER A 13 -25.17 -2.29 48.32
N LYS A 14 -25.69 -2.27 47.09
CA LYS A 14 -26.76 -1.34 46.66
C LYS A 14 -27.07 -1.56 45.18
N LEU A 15 -28.22 -2.18 44.93
CA LEU A 15 -28.91 -2.15 43.64
C LEU A 15 -29.77 -0.88 43.60
N SER A 16 -29.60 -0.07 42.55
CA SER A 16 -30.60 0.89 42.09
C SER A 16 -30.99 0.50 40.67
N GLU A 17 -32.29 0.28 40.50
CA GLU A 17 -33.01 -0.11 39.31
C GLU A 17 -32.68 0.74 38.07
N LYS A 18 -32.64 0.10 36.89
CA LYS A 18 -33.47 0.51 35.75
C LYS A 18 -33.53 -0.52 34.62
N SER A 19 -34.78 -0.89 34.34
CA SER A 19 -35.40 -1.27 33.06
C SER A 19 -34.95 -2.54 32.33
N ASN A 20 -35.81 -3.55 32.49
CA ASN A 20 -36.11 -4.70 31.65
C ASN A 20 -35.96 -4.44 30.13
N GLY A 21 -35.12 -5.27 29.50
CA GLY A 21 -35.21 -5.65 28.08
C GLY A 21 -35.14 -7.18 28.02
N ALA A 22 -36.21 -7.81 27.54
CA ALA A 22 -36.37 -9.26 27.51
C ALA A 22 -35.26 -9.92 26.69
N GLY A 23 -34.53 -10.85 27.32
CA GLY A 23 -33.53 -11.68 26.69
C GLY A 23 -34.17 -12.82 25.91
N TYR A 24 -33.82 -12.92 24.63
CA TYR A 24 -33.79 -14.19 23.92
C TYR A 24 -32.36 -14.72 23.97
N ALA A 25 -32.08 -15.53 24.98
CA ALA A 25 -30.87 -16.35 25.04
C ALA A 25 -31.24 -17.74 24.57
N PHE A 26 -30.80 -18.16 23.38
CA PHE A 26 -30.52 -19.56 23.03
C PHE A 26 -29.83 -19.60 21.68
N PHE A 27 -28.50 -19.68 21.64
CA PHE A 27 -27.80 -20.50 20.64
C PHE A 27 -26.54 -21.08 21.27
N ARG A 28 -26.44 -22.41 21.17
CA ARG A 28 -25.29 -23.21 21.55
C ARG A 28 -24.06 -22.75 20.76
N ASP A 29 -22.93 -22.68 21.45
CA ASP A 29 -21.59 -22.68 20.85
C ASP A 29 -21.48 -23.84 19.84
N ILE A 30 -21.70 -23.53 18.57
CA ILE A 30 -21.13 -24.27 17.45
C ILE A 30 -20.12 -23.31 16.86
N SER A 31 -18.95 -23.23 17.49
CA SER A 31 -17.76 -22.81 16.76
C SER A 31 -17.65 -23.73 15.54
N PRO A 32 -17.66 -23.22 14.29
CA PRO A 32 -17.08 -23.99 13.22
C PRO A 32 -15.60 -24.09 13.59
N SER A 33 -15.20 -25.25 14.09
CA SER A 33 -13.81 -25.64 14.20
C SER A 33 -13.29 -25.68 12.77
N THR A 34 -12.84 -24.53 12.26
CA THR A 34 -11.94 -24.50 11.12
C THR A 34 -10.75 -25.37 11.52
N PRO A 35 -10.46 -26.44 10.76
CA PRO A 35 -9.26 -27.22 10.99
C PRO A 35 -8.08 -26.26 11.03
N VAL A 36 -7.13 -26.49 11.94
CA VAL A 36 -5.82 -25.85 11.86
C VAL A 36 -5.22 -26.32 10.53
N GLU A 37 -5.37 -25.53 9.47
CA GLU A 37 -4.77 -25.80 8.17
C GLU A 37 -3.26 -26.02 8.40
N GLY A 38 -2.75 -27.21 8.08
CA GLY A 38 -1.33 -27.35 7.78
C GLY A 38 -0.97 -26.34 6.70
N ASP A 39 0.27 -25.81 6.69
CA ASP A 39 0.69 -24.79 5.72
C ASP A 39 0.48 -25.30 4.28
N VAL A 40 -0.68 -24.99 3.68
CA VAL A 40 -1.03 -25.30 2.27
C VAL A 40 -0.02 -24.66 1.32
N TYR A 41 0.62 -23.59 1.77
CA TYR A 41 1.59 -22.81 1.03
C TYR A 41 3.01 -23.31 1.28
N ARG A 42 3.67 -23.78 0.21
CA ARG A 42 5.07 -24.19 0.19
C ARG A 42 6.01 -23.02 -0.06
N ILE A 43 5.54 -21.97 -0.73
CA ILE A 43 6.27 -20.73 -0.98
C ILE A 43 5.43 -19.55 -0.51
N ILE A 44 6.08 -18.62 0.19
CA ILE A 44 5.55 -17.30 0.46
C ILE A 44 6.36 -16.31 -0.38
N ALA A 45 5.74 -15.69 -1.37
CA ALA A 45 6.36 -14.77 -2.30
C ALA A 45 5.75 -13.37 -2.15
N ALA A 46 6.58 -12.36 -1.96
CA ALA A 46 6.16 -10.98 -1.91
C ALA A 46 6.64 -10.23 -3.16
N ILE A 47 5.77 -9.39 -3.72
CA ILE A 47 6.06 -8.49 -4.84
C ILE A 47 5.84 -7.06 -4.36
N ASP A 48 6.86 -6.25 -4.58
CA ASP A 48 6.81 -4.81 -4.39
C ASP A 48 6.93 -4.13 -5.75
N ILE A 49 5.79 -3.66 -6.27
CA ILE A 49 5.76 -2.74 -7.40
C ILE A 49 5.91 -1.34 -6.81
N GLY A 50 7.13 -0.82 -6.74
CA GLY A 50 7.39 0.53 -6.24
C GLY A 50 7.10 1.61 -7.29
N ASN A 51 7.23 2.89 -6.92
CA ASN A 51 7.09 3.95 -7.92
C ASN A 51 8.29 4.02 -8.87
N THR A 52 9.50 4.00 -8.32
CA THR A 52 10.74 4.10 -9.10
C THR A 52 11.38 2.74 -9.35
N PHE A 53 11.41 1.86 -8.35
CA PHE A 53 12.01 0.52 -8.43
C PHE A 53 11.08 -0.54 -7.88
N SER A 54 11.09 -1.70 -8.52
CA SER A 54 10.28 -2.86 -8.19
C SER A 54 11.13 -4.10 -7.97
N GLY A 55 10.61 -5.08 -7.25
CA GLY A 55 11.28 -6.36 -7.03
C GLY A 55 10.42 -7.37 -6.29
N TYR A 56 10.95 -8.56 -6.07
CA TYR A 56 10.30 -9.60 -5.29
C TYR A 56 11.27 -10.23 -4.28
N ALA A 57 10.68 -10.82 -3.24
CA ALA A 57 11.35 -11.68 -2.28
C ALA A 57 10.50 -12.92 -2.01
N TYR A 58 11.10 -13.99 -1.53
CA TYR A 58 10.36 -15.20 -1.16
C TYR A 58 11.04 -15.96 -0.03
N ALA A 59 10.26 -16.81 0.64
CA ALA A 59 10.76 -17.81 1.57
C ALA A 59 10.09 -19.16 1.26
N LEU A 60 10.85 -20.23 1.50
CA LEU A 60 10.30 -21.58 1.48
C LEU A 60 9.64 -21.87 2.83
N ALA A 61 8.50 -22.55 2.83
CA ALA A 61 7.80 -22.92 4.06
C ALA A 61 8.66 -23.82 4.98
N SER A 62 9.59 -24.59 4.39
CA SER A 62 10.59 -25.38 5.10
C SER A 62 11.61 -24.54 5.89
N ASN A 63 11.81 -23.26 5.54
CA ASN A 63 12.71 -22.35 6.24
C ASN A 63 12.23 -20.88 6.15
N LYS A 64 11.15 -20.57 6.88
CA LYS A 64 10.54 -19.23 6.94
C LYS A 64 11.47 -18.12 7.47
N ASN A 65 12.59 -18.47 8.11
CA ASN A 65 13.56 -17.51 8.66
C ASN A 65 14.56 -17.00 7.60
N THR A 66 14.66 -17.67 6.45
CA THR A 66 15.55 -17.28 5.36
C THR A 66 14.75 -16.69 4.23
N ILE A 67 14.88 -15.37 4.06
CA ILE A 67 14.21 -14.63 2.99
C ILE A 67 15.20 -14.40 1.87
N TYR A 68 14.86 -14.90 0.69
CA TYR A 68 15.61 -14.74 -0.55
C TYR A 68 15.04 -13.55 -1.34
N SER A 69 15.91 -12.83 -2.03
CA SER A 69 15.53 -11.78 -2.98
C SER A 69 16.41 -11.91 -4.21
N ASN A 70 15.90 -11.49 -5.37
CA ASN A 70 16.75 -11.45 -6.56
C ASN A 70 17.82 -10.35 -6.39
N ARG A 71 19.09 -10.72 -6.57
CA ARG A 71 20.26 -9.81 -6.50
C ARG A 71 20.93 -9.59 -7.86
N ASN A 72 20.36 -10.17 -8.92
CA ASN A 72 20.93 -10.19 -10.26
C ASN A 72 20.05 -9.41 -11.26
N TRP A 73 19.33 -8.38 -10.80
CA TRP A 73 18.58 -7.52 -11.71
C TRP A 73 19.56 -6.77 -12.62
N GLY A 74 19.28 -6.80 -13.93
CA GLY A 74 20.12 -6.16 -14.94
C GLY A 74 21.31 -7.00 -15.40
N GLN A 75 21.38 -8.30 -15.05
CA GLN A 75 22.51 -9.18 -15.41
C GLN A 75 22.78 -9.22 -16.91
N LYS A 76 21.74 -9.20 -17.75
CA LYS A 76 21.87 -9.13 -19.22
C LYS A 76 22.55 -7.85 -19.69
N GLN A 77 22.40 -6.76 -18.95
CA GLN A 77 23.01 -5.46 -19.19
C GLN A 77 24.34 -5.27 -18.44
N GLY A 78 24.80 -6.29 -17.69
CA GLY A 78 26.03 -6.25 -16.92
C GLY A 78 25.91 -5.68 -15.50
N PHE A 79 24.68 -5.46 -15.00
CA PHE A 79 24.44 -4.99 -13.64
C PHE A 79 24.06 -6.14 -12.69
N LEU A 80 24.35 -5.97 -11.40
CA LEU A 80 23.95 -6.88 -10.32
C LEU A 80 23.23 -6.10 -9.23
N LEU A 81 22.00 -5.67 -9.54
CA LEU A 81 21.20 -4.85 -8.65
C LEU A 81 20.13 -5.66 -7.93
N GLN A 82 19.66 -5.12 -6.81
CA GLN A 82 18.68 -5.77 -5.92
C GLN A 82 17.22 -5.49 -6.31
N LYS A 83 17.00 -4.46 -7.12
CA LYS A 83 15.71 -4.12 -7.72
C LYS A 83 15.91 -3.69 -9.17
N THR A 84 14.82 -3.71 -9.92
CA THR A 84 14.75 -3.26 -11.31
C THR A 84 13.91 -1.98 -11.40
N PRO A 85 14.17 -1.04 -12.32
CA PRO A 85 13.32 0.13 -12.53
C PRO A 85 11.87 -0.28 -12.75
N THR A 86 10.93 0.57 -12.34
CA THR A 86 9.50 0.36 -12.61
C THR A 86 9.16 0.97 -13.95
N CYS A 87 9.62 0.28 -15.00
CA CYS A 87 9.41 0.66 -16.39
C CYS A 87 8.72 -0.49 -17.12
N LEU A 88 7.69 -0.20 -17.90
CA LEU A 88 6.97 -1.16 -18.71
C LEU A 88 7.01 -0.72 -20.18
N LEU A 89 7.43 -1.63 -21.05
CA LEU A 89 7.38 -1.44 -22.49
C LEU A 89 6.27 -2.33 -23.06
N LEU A 90 5.33 -1.72 -23.79
CA LEU A 90 4.33 -2.42 -24.59
C LEU A 90 4.54 -2.14 -26.07
N LYS A 91 4.24 -3.14 -26.90
CA LYS A 91 4.19 -2.99 -28.36
C LYS A 91 3.05 -2.03 -28.77
N PRO A 92 3.04 -1.52 -30.01
CA PRO A 92 1.93 -0.71 -30.51
C PRO A 92 0.56 -1.40 -30.41
N SER A 93 0.52 -2.73 -30.44
CA SER A 93 -0.68 -3.55 -30.24
C SER A 93 -1.20 -3.56 -28.79
N GLY A 94 -0.46 -2.99 -27.83
CA GLY A 94 -0.75 -3.05 -26.40
C GLY A 94 -0.21 -4.32 -25.71
N GLU A 95 0.40 -5.24 -26.46
CA GLU A 95 1.00 -6.45 -25.89
C GLU A 95 2.24 -6.16 -25.05
N PHE A 96 2.43 -6.94 -23.98
CA PHE A 96 3.66 -6.95 -23.19
C PHE A 96 4.91 -7.19 -24.05
N ALA A 97 5.87 -6.26 -24.00
CA ALA A 97 7.19 -6.47 -24.59
C ALA A 97 8.25 -6.78 -23.52
N ALA A 98 8.37 -5.91 -22.52
CA ALA A 98 9.38 -6.04 -21.48
C ALA A 98 9.06 -5.23 -20.22
N PHE A 99 9.76 -5.53 -19.12
CA PHE A 99 9.67 -4.80 -17.86
C PHE A 99 11.06 -4.56 -17.27
N GLY A 100 11.23 -3.44 -16.54
CA GLY A 100 12.44 -3.08 -15.83
C GLY A 100 13.64 -2.80 -16.74
N PHE A 101 14.84 -3.24 -16.37
CA PHE A 101 16.04 -3.05 -17.20
C PHE A 101 15.89 -3.57 -18.63
N ASP A 102 15.15 -4.68 -18.84
CA ASP A 102 14.87 -5.18 -20.18
C ASP A 102 13.96 -4.22 -20.96
N ALA A 103 13.00 -3.55 -20.31
CA ALA A 103 12.18 -2.51 -20.96
C ALA A 103 13.01 -1.31 -21.38
N VAL A 104 13.87 -0.81 -20.48
CA VAL A 104 14.77 0.31 -20.78
C VAL A 104 15.72 -0.04 -21.93
N SER A 105 16.34 -1.23 -21.86
CA SER A 105 17.29 -1.67 -22.88
C SER A 105 16.61 -1.90 -24.24
N GLN A 106 15.44 -2.52 -24.28
CA GLN A 106 14.71 -2.71 -25.53
C GLN A 106 14.23 -1.39 -26.11
N TYR A 107 13.70 -0.49 -25.28
CA TYR A 107 13.29 0.84 -25.71
C TYR A 107 14.47 1.62 -26.31
N ASN A 108 15.64 1.56 -25.68
CA ASN A 108 16.84 2.24 -26.18
C ASN A 108 17.36 1.68 -27.52
N ASN A 109 17.08 0.41 -27.82
CA ASN A 109 17.46 -0.23 -29.07
C ASN A 109 16.51 0.09 -30.24
N LEU A 110 15.34 0.68 -29.98
CA LEU A 110 14.41 1.12 -31.02
C LEU A 110 14.95 2.37 -31.74
N THR A 111 14.60 2.52 -33.01
CA THR A 111 14.72 3.81 -33.70
C THR A 111 13.74 4.83 -33.08
N GLU A 112 13.95 6.13 -33.28
CA GLU A 112 13.05 7.15 -32.69
C GLU A 112 11.60 6.99 -33.17
N ASN A 113 11.40 6.63 -34.44
CA ASN A 113 10.06 6.37 -34.99
C ASN A 113 9.41 5.18 -34.30
N GLU A 114 10.11 4.05 -34.16
CA GLU A 114 9.58 2.88 -33.45
C GLU A 114 9.32 3.18 -31.97
N ALA A 115 10.22 3.91 -31.30
CA ALA A 115 10.08 4.31 -29.91
C ALA A 115 8.84 5.19 -29.70
N SER A 116 8.51 6.06 -30.65
CA SER A 116 7.30 6.88 -30.63
C SER A 116 6.02 6.04 -30.85
N GLU A 117 6.12 4.88 -31.50
CA GLU A 117 5.00 3.97 -31.75
C GLU A 117 4.70 3.04 -30.57
N HIS A 118 5.72 2.66 -29.81
CA HIS A 118 5.58 1.83 -28.59
C HIS A 118 5.00 2.64 -27.43
N TYR A 119 4.52 1.92 -26.40
CA TYR A 119 4.16 2.53 -25.13
C TYR A 119 5.27 2.30 -24.13
N PHE A 120 5.84 3.38 -23.57
CA PHE A 120 6.84 3.28 -22.51
C PHE A 120 6.35 3.99 -21.25
N PHE A 121 6.00 3.21 -20.24
CA PHE A 121 5.53 3.72 -18.95
C PHE A 121 6.67 3.71 -17.94
N ASP A 122 6.85 4.83 -17.23
CA ASP A 122 7.66 4.94 -16.03
C ASP A 122 6.85 5.59 -14.90
N ARG A 123 7.24 5.34 -13.64
CA ARG A 123 6.70 6.04 -12.45
C ARG A 123 5.16 6.08 -12.38
N PHE A 124 4.51 5.05 -12.93
CA PHE A 124 3.06 5.02 -13.11
C PHE A 124 2.29 4.70 -11.82
N LYS A 125 2.99 4.26 -10.74
CA LYS A 125 2.35 3.90 -9.47
C LYS A 125 1.60 5.06 -8.84
N MET A 126 2.17 6.27 -8.89
CA MET A 126 1.57 7.45 -8.26
C MET A 126 0.22 7.85 -8.86
N LYS A 127 -0.10 7.40 -10.07
CA LYS A 127 -1.44 7.64 -10.66
C LYS A 127 -2.56 6.94 -9.89
N LEU A 128 -2.27 5.87 -9.13
CA LEU A 128 -3.27 5.29 -8.24
C LEU A 128 -3.53 6.14 -6.99
N TYR A 129 -2.57 6.97 -6.58
CA TYR A 129 -2.74 7.90 -5.46
C TYR A 129 -3.53 9.16 -5.88
N ASP A 130 -3.29 9.68 -7.08
CA ASP A 130 -3.90 10.92 -7.56
C ASP A 130 -5.38 10.77 -7.96
N ASN A 131 -5.80 9.55 -8.30
CA ASN A 131 -7.15 9.27 -8.78
C ASN A 131 -8.10 8.93 -7.63
N LYS A 132 -8.97 9.88 -7.26
CA LYS A 132 -10.03 9.67 -6.25
C LYS A 132 -11.09 8.64 -6.67
N ILE A 133 -11.23 8.40 -7.97
CA ILE A 133 -12.15 7.41 -8.54
C ILE A 133 -11.29 6.42 -9.32
N LEU A 134 -10.94 5.31 -8.67
CA LEU A 134 -10.33 4.16 -9.33
C LEU A 134 -11.44 3.22 -9.78
N ASN A 135 -11.62 3.07 -11.08
CA ASN A 135 -12.50 2.09 -11.70
C ASN A 135 -11.78 1.34 -12.83
N SER A 136 -12.46 0.44 -13.53
CA SER A 136 -11.86 -0.34 -14.62
C SER A 136 -11.47 0.46 -15.87
N GLU A 137 -11.89 1.71 -15.97
CA GLU A 137 -11.70 2.56 -17.15
C GLU A 137 -10.56 3.56 -16.97
N VAL A 138 -9.91 3.58 -15.80
CA VAL A 138 -8.76 4.46 -15.55
C VAL A 138 -7.65 4.17 -16.56
N VAL A 139 -7.22 5.22 -17.27
CA VAL A 139 -6.10 5.18 -18.22
C VAL A 139 -4.84 5.82 -17.63
N LEU A 140 -3.69 5.34 -18.06
CA LEU A 140 -2.37 5.89 -17.79
C LEU A 140 -1.79 6.44 -19.08
N LYS A 141 -1.06 7.55 -18.96
CA LYS A 141 -0.26 8.11 -20.06
C LYS A 141 1.16 7.58 -19.96
N ASP A 142 1.70 7.16 -21.10
CA ASP A 142 3.10 6.81 -21.26
C ASP A 142 3.97 8.09 -21.40
N VAL A 143 5.29 7.95 -21.53
CA VAL A 143 6.21 9.09 -21.66
C VAL A 143 5.95 9.98 -22.90
N ASN A 144 5.31 9.42 -23.93
CA ASN A 144 4.93 10.11 -25.16
C ASN A 144 3.48 10.62 -25.13
N GLY A 145 2.76 10.44 -24.02
CA GLY A 145 1.37 10.88 -23.84
C GLY A 145 0.30 9.91 -24.36
N LYS A 146 0.67 8.71 -24.82
CA LYS A 146 -0.27 7.67 -25.25
C LYS A 146 -0.97 7.01 -24.09
N GLU A 147 -2.25 6.67 -24.26
CA GLU A 147 -3.10 6.14 -23.20
C GLU A 147 -3.23 4.61 -23.25
N GLN A 148 -3.15 3.96 -22.09
CA GLN A 148 -3.45 2.54 -21.90
C GLN A 148 -4.19 2.33 -20.59
N LEU A 149 -5.06 1.33 -20.50
CA LEU A 149 -5.75 0.98 -19.26
C LEU A 149 -4.75 0.70 -18.14
N ALA A 150 -4.97 1.33 -16.98
CA ALA A 150 -4.12 1.17 -15.81
C ALA A 150 -4.05 -0.30 -15.40
N VAL A 151 -5.19 -1.00 -15.38
CA VAL A 151 -5.24 -2.41 -14.97
C VAL A 151 -4.36 -3.29 -15.87
N ASP A 152 -4.22 -2.95 -17.16
CA ASP A 152 -3.34 -3.65 -18.09
C ASP A 152 -1.87 -3.41 -17.74
N VAL A 153 -1.46 -2.15 -17.53
CA VAL A 153 -0.08 -1.80 -17.15
C VAL A 153 0.34 -2.53 -15.86
N PHE A 154 -0.50 -2.50 -14.82
CA PHE A 154 -0.20 -3.16 -13.56
C PHE A 154 -0.25 -4.69 -13.67
N SER A 155 -1.22 -5.26 -14.40
CA SER A 155 -1.32 -6.72 -14.57
C SER A 155 -0.14 -7.30 -15.34
N HIS A 156 0.33 -6.61 -16.38
CA HIS A 156 1.54 -6.97 -17.10
C HIS A 156 2.77 -6.93 -16.20
N SER A 157 2.89 -5.90 -15.36
CA SER A 157 3.99 -5.74 -14.41
C SER A 157 4.02 -6.87 -13.36
N LEU A 158 2.87 -7.18 -12.76
CA LEU A 158 2.73 -8.28 -11.80
C LEU A 158 2.97 -9.64 -12.47
N GLY A 159 2.38 -9.87 -13.64
CA GLY A 159 2.58 -11.09 -14.41
C GLY A 159 4.05 -11.32 -14.79
N PHE A 160 4.79 -10.25 -15.11
CA PHE A 160 6.23 -10.34 -15.29
C PHE A 160 6.95 -10.79 -14.01
N MET A 161 6.65 -10.18 -12.86
CA MET A 161 7.27 -10.56 -11.57
C MET A 161 7.01 -12.03 -11.23
N LYS A 162 5.77 -12.50 -11.44
CA LYS A 162 5.41 -13.92 -11.31
C LYS A 162 6.30 -14.78 -12.21
N ARG A 163 6.30 -14.52 -13.53
CA ARG A 163 7.07 -15.32 -14.50
C ARG A 163 8.56 -15.34 -14.17
N HIS A 164 9.13 -14.20 -13.79
CA HIS A 164 10.53 -14.09 -13.43
C HIS A 164 10.86 -14.89 -12.15
N LEU A 165 10.01 -14.81 -11.11
CA LEU A 165 10.20 -15.63 -9.91
C LEU A 165 10.10 -17.12 -10.23
N LEU A 166 9.07 -17.54 -10.98
CA LEU A 166 8.89 -18.95 -11.35
C LEU A 166 10.08 -19.48 -12.16
N TYR A 167 10.57 -18.73 -13.14
CA TYR A 167 11.78 -19.07 -13.88
C TYR A 167 13.00 -19.21 -12.97
N HIS A 168 13.18 -18.30 -12.00
CA HIS A 168 14.27 -18.41 -11.02
C HIS A 168 14.14 -19.68 -10.18
N LEU A 169 12.94 -20.01 -9.69
CA LEU A 169 12.71 -21.22 -8.91
C LEU A 169 13.01 -22.48 -9.75
N THR A 170 12.56 -22.54 -11.01
CA THR A 170 12.78 -23.72 -11.86
C THR A 170 14.22 -23.85 -12.31
N GLU A 171 14.78 -22.81 -12.93
CA GLU A 171 16.08 -22.92 -13.61
C GLU A 171 17.28 -22.77 -12.67
N VAL A 172 17.15 -21.96 -11.61
CA VAL A 172 18.26 -21.69 -10.70
C VAL A 172 18.21 -22.58 -9.47
N MET A 173 17.01 -22.87 -8.94
CA MET A 173 16.86 -23.71 -7.76
C MET A 173 16.47 -25.16 -8.07
N GLY A 174 16.10 -25.49 -9.30
CA GLY A 174 15.60 -26.84 -9.64
C GLY A 174 14.26 -27.17 -8.97
N TYR A 175 13.48 -26.16 -8.58
CA TYR A 175 12.20 -26.33 -7.89
C TYR A 175 11.03 -25.79 -8.72
N GLN A 176 10.13 -26.68 -9.12
CA GLN A 176 8.91 -26.32 -9.85
C GLN A 176 7.71 -26.33 -8.90
N PRO A 177 7.25 -25.16 -8.41
CA PRO A 177 6.09 -25.10 -7.53
C PRO A 177 4.78 -25.36 -8.28
N GLU A 178 3.84 -26.02 -7.62
CA GLU A 178 2.42 -26.00 -7.98
C GLU A 178 1.85 -24.59 -7.69
N ALA A 179 1.09 -24.01 -8.61
CA ALA A 179 0.64 -22.62 -8.52
C ALA A 179 -0.20 -22.34 -7.26
N GLU A 180 -1.02 -23.31 -6.85
CA GLU A 180 -1.90 -23.27 -5.69
C GLU A 180 -1.12 -23.26 -4.37
N THR A 181 0.12 -23.75 -4.38
CA THR A 181 1.00 -23.83 -3.21
C THR A 181 1.82 -22.56 -2.98
N ILE A 182 1.63 -21.52 -3.79
CA ILE A 182 2.27 -20.22 -3.61
C ILE A 182 1.27 -19.26 -2.95
N ARG A 183 1.68 -18.68 -1.82
CA ARG A 183 1.04 -17.49 -1.25
C ARG A 183 1.74 -16.25 -1.79
N TRP A 184 0.97 -15.38 -2.41
CA TRP A 184 1.42 -14.08 -2.89
C TRP A 184 1.14 -13.00 -1.85
N VAL A 185 2.07 -12.06 -1.71
CA VAL A 185 1.91 -10.84 -0.93
C VAL A 185 2.23 -9.66 -1.82
N ILE A 186 1.29 -8.73 -2.01
CA ILE A 186 1.55 -7.48 -2.73
C ILE A 186 1.65 -6.34 -1.73
N THR A 187 2.70 -5.52 -1.84
CA THR A 187 2.86 -4.35 -0.98
C THR A 187 2.20 -3.12 -1.57
N VAL A 188 1.56 -2.33 -0.70
CA VAL A 188 0.91 -1.06 -1.05
C VAL A 188 1.23 0.02 0.00
N PRO A 189 1.33 1.30 -0.38
CA PRO A 189 1.53 2.39 0.56
C PRO A 189 0.44 2.39 1.64
N ALA A 190 0.81 2.69 2.89
CA ALA A 190 -0.16 2.72 3.97
C ALA A 190 -1.20 3.81 3.77
N ILE A 191 -0.86 4.95 3.17
CA ILE A 191 -1.79 6.06 2.94
C ILE A 191 -2.83 5.78 1.83
N TRP A 192 -2.69 4.69 1.06
CA TRP A 192 -3.68 4.33 0.04
C TRP A 192 -5.02 3.97 0.65
N ASP A 193 -6.08 4.31 -0.08
CA ASP A 193 -7.45 3.94 0.27
C ASP A 193 -7.75 2.48 -0.14
N GLU A 194 -8.94 2.02 0.19
CA GLU A 194 -9.34 0.64 -0.10
C GLU A 194 -9.53 0.38 -1.60
N ASN A 195 -9.93 1.41 -2.38
CA ASN A 195 -10.08 1.34 -3.83
C ASN A 195 -8.75 0.92 -4.48
N ALA A 196 -7.65 1.57 -4.10
CA ALA A 196 -6.34 1.27 -4.66
C ALA A 196 -5.84 -0.15 -4.31
N LYS A 197 -6.17 -0.67 -3.11
CA LYS A 197 -5.83 -2.05 -2.72
C LYS A 197 -6.56 -3.07 -3.59
N GLN A 198 -7.84 -2.85 -3.83
CA GLN A 198 -8.63 -3.73 -4.67
C GLN A 198 -8.25 -3.67 -6.15
N PHE A 199 -7.88 -2.47 -6.62
CA PHE A 199 -7.30 -2.33 -7.94
C PHE A 199 -6.08 -3.25 -8.10
N MET A 200 -5.18 -3.29 -7.10
CA MET A 200 -4.02 -4.18 -7.11
C MET A 200 -4.41 -5.67 -7.10
N ARG A 201 -5.45 -6.06 -6.37
CA ARG A 201 -5.99 -7.42 -6.39
C ARG A 201 -6.57 -7.80 -7.75
N LYS A 202 -7.30 -6.90 -8.40
CA LYS A 202 -7.82 -7.08 -9.76
C LYS A 202 -6.68 -7.19 -10.79
N ALA A 203 -5.66 -6.34 -10.66
CA ALA A 203 -4.46 -6.42 -11.49
C ALA A 203 -3.69 -7.73 -11.28
N ALA A 204 -3.62 -8.24 -10.04
CA ALA A 204 -3.00 -9.52 -9.72
C ALA A 204 -3.75 -10.70 -10.33
N TYR A 205 -5.09 -10.68 -10.28
CA TYR A 205 -5.93 -11.66 -10.97
C TYR A 205 -5.73 -11.61 -12.49
N LYS A 206 -5.79 -10.42 -13.10
CA LYS A 206 -5.56 -10.24 -14.55
C LYS A 206 -4.13 -10.64 -14.97
N GLY A 207 -3.15 -10.41 -14.10
CA GLY A 207 -1.75 -10.84 -14.27
C GLY A 207 -1.50 -12.31 -13.92
N GLU A 208 -2.57 -13.07 -13.67
CA GLU A 208 -2.58 -14.51 -13.38
C GLU A 208 -1.82 -14.92 -12.11
N LEU A 209 -1.60 -14.03 -11.13
CA LEU A 209 -1.00 -14.42 -9.84
C LEU A 209 -1.93 -15.35 -9.06
N ILE A 210 -3.24 -15.14 -9.20
CA ILE A 210 -4.31 -15.89 -8.54
C ILE A 210 -5.41 -16.24 -9.54
N HIS A 211 -6.09 -17.37 -9.33
CA HIS A 211 -7.16 -17.86 -10.21
C HIS A 211 -8.55 -17.29 -9.91
N ASN A 212 -8.69 -16.61 -8.77
CA ASN A 212 -9.92 -15.95 -8.36
C ASN A 212 -9.52 -14.64 -7.68
N VAL A 213 -10.19 -13.53 -8.00
CA VAL A 213 -9.95 -12.21 -7.40
C VAL A 213 -10.04 -12.25 -5.87
N ASP A 214 -10.96 -13.04 -5.32
CA ASP A 214 -11.18 -13.17 -3.88
C ASP A 214 -10.27 -14.24 -3.22
N SER A 215 -9.31 -14.81 -3.95
CA SER A 215 -8.45 -15.89 -3.46
C SER A 215 -7.64 -15.51 -2.21
N ASN A 216 -7.69 -16.38 -1.20
CA ASN A 216 -6.86 -16.31 0.01
C ASN A 216 -5.37 -16.56 -0.25
N GLN A 217 -4.99 -16.99 -1.47
CA GLN A 217 -3.59 -17.07 -1.88
C GLN A 217 -2.91 -15.70 -1.93
N LEU A 218 -3.67 -14.62 -2.16
CA LEU A 218 -3.14 -13.26 -2.21
C LEU A 218 -3.46 -12.51 -0.93
N LEU A 219 -2.42 -11.94 -0.31
CA LEU A 219 -2.52 -10.98 0.77
C LEU A 219 -2.02 -9.61 0.32
N ILE A 220 -2.66 -8.55 0.80
CA ILE A 220 -2.14 -7.19 0.69
C ILE A 220 -1.38 -6.84 1.98
N ALA A 221 -0.17 -6.29 1.87
CA ALA A 221 0.63 -5.82 2.99
C ALA A 221 0.85 -4.31 2.88
N LEU A 222 0.69 -3.59 4.00
CA LEU A 222 1.03 -2.17 4.04
C LEU A 222 2.55 -2.02 4.15
N GLU A 223 3.14 -1.25 3.25
CA GLU A 223 4.60 -1.11 3.08
C GLU A 223 5.37 -0.82 4.39
N PRO A 224 5.02 0.23 5.18
CA PRO A 224 5.77 0.53 6.41
C PRO A 224 5.54 -0.50 7.52
N GLU A 225 4.44 -1.26 7.50
CA GLU A 225 4.20 -2.34 8.46
C GLU A 225 4.96 -3.60 8.10
N ALA A 226 5.03 -3.92 6.80
CA ALA A 226 5.87 -4.95 6.27
C ALA A 226 7.34 -4.67 6.63
N ALA A 227 7.84 -3.47 6.32
CA ALA A 227 9.22 -3.07 6.56
C ALA A 227 9.67 -3.22 8.02
N PHE A 228 8.74 -3.07 8.98
CA PHE A 228 9.04 -3.31 10.38
C PHE A 228 9.58 -4.72 10.66
N PHE A 229 9.05 -5.75 10.00
CA PHE A 229 9.47 -7.14 10.24
C PHE A 229 10.94 -7.35 9.86
N THR A 230 11.40 -6.70 8.80
CA THR A 230 12.82 -6.71 8.41
C THR A 230 13.65 -5.95 9.45
N CYS A 231 13.25 -4.73 9.80
CA CYS A 231 13.95 -3.90 10.78
C CYS A 231 14.13 -4.62 12.13
N ARG A 232 13.07 -5.29 12.60
CA ARG A 232 13.10 -6.09 13.84
C ARG A 232 14.12 -7.22 13.73
N THR A 233 14.13 -7.94 12.62
CA THR A 233 15.00 -9.10 12.42
C THR A 233 16.47 -8.70 12.30
N GLU A 234 16.77 -7.65 11.53
CA GLU A 234 18.14 -7.15 11.37
C GLU A 234 18.69 -6.54 12.66
N ASN A 235 17.87 -5.79 13.40
CA ASN A 235 18.34 -5.21 14.65
C ASN A 235 18.69 -6.27 15.70
N ILE A 236 17.86 -7.33 15.80
CA ILE A 236 18.15 -8.48 16.66
C ILE A 236 19.52 -9.10 16.32
N LYS A 237 19.87 -9.20 15.03
CA LYS A 237 21.15 -9.73 14.57
C LYS A 237 22.32 -8.80 14.92
N ASN A 238 22.16 -7.49 14.73
CA ASN A 238 23.26 -6.54 14.82
C ASN A 238 23.54 -6.01 16.24
N HIS A 239 22.51 -5.93 17.11
CA HIS A 239 22.63 -5.26 18.43
C HIS A 239 22.16 -6.13 19.61
N GLY A 240 21.78 -7.38 19.37
CA GLY A 240 21.28 -8.30 20.40
C GLY A 240 19.82 -8.05 20.82
N PHE A 241 19.25 -8.99 21.57
CA PHE A 241 17.80 -9.21 21.69
C PHE A 241 16.96 -8.20 22.51
N LYS A 242 17.53 -7.12 23.10
CA LYS A 242 16.95 -6.60 24.36
C LYS A 242 16.15 -5.29 24.35
N THR A 243 16.08 -4.49 23.30
CA THR A 243 15.43 -3.15 23.41
C THR A 243 14.23 -2.91 22.49
N ILE A 244 14.27 -3.35 21.23
CA ILE A 244 13.18 -3.08 20.27
C ILE A 244 11.93 -3.95 20.50
N SER A 245 12.11 -5.18 20.97
CA SER A 245 11.01 -6.12 21.25
C SER A 245 10.45 -5.98 22.67
N THR A 246 10.93 -5.01 23.46
CA THR A 246 10.49 -4.82 24.84
C THR A 246 9.07 -4.29 24.89
N PRO A 247 8.16 -4.92 25.67
CA PRO A 247 6.80 -4.41 25.83
C PRO A 247 6.81 -2.96 26.30
N GLY A 248 6.06 -2.11 25.60
CA GLY A 248 6.05 -0.68 25.88
C GLY A 248 6.83 0.15 24.87
N THR A 249 7.84 -0.41 24.21
CA THR A 249 8.66 0.27 23.21
C THR A 249 7.80 0.85 22.10
N LYS A 250 8.03 2.12 21.77
CA LYS A 250 7.36 2.85 20.70
C LYS A 250 8.35 3.19 19.61
N TYR A 251 7.92 3.01 18.38
CA TYR A 251 8.73 3.35 17.21
C TYR A 251 7.85 3.86 16.08
N ILE A 252 8.48 4.63 15.21
CA ILE A 252 7.92 5.03 13.93
C ILE A 252 8.67 4.27 12.85
N VAL A 253 7.95 3.76 11.86
CA VAL A 253 8.55 3.34 10.58
C VAL A 253 8.23 4.43 9.57
N LEU A 254 9.29 5.05 9.06
CA LEU A 254 9.29 6.08 8.03
C LEU A 254 9.73 5.43 6.73
N ASP A 255 8.76 5.03 5.92
CA ASP A 255 9.00 4.52 4.59
C ASP A 255 9.11 5.68 3.59
N ALA A 256 10.34 6.02 3.24
CA ALA A 256 10.68 7.00 2.24
C ALA A 256 10.81 6.30 0.88
N GLY A 257 9.69 6.19 0.17
CA GLY A 257 9.62 5.64 -1.16
C GLY A 257 10.02 6.64 -2.26
N GLY A 258 9.96 6.16 -3.51
CA GLY A 258 10.15 7.02 -4.67
C GLY A 258 9.04 8.06 -4.81
N GLY A 259 7.77 7.65 -4.71
CA GLY A 259 6.62 8.55 -4.89
C GLY A 259 5.97 9.04 -3.59
N THR A 260 5.85 8.16 -2.60
CA THR A 260 5.20 8.45 -1.32
C THR A 260 6.19 8.42 -0.17
N VAL A 261 5.79 9.08 0.91
CA VAL A 261 6.34 8.92 2.25
C VAL A 261 5.22 8.39 3.13
N ASP A 262 5.44 7.26 3.78
CA ASP A 262 4.45 6.59 4.61
C ASP A 262 4.99 6.39 6.02
N ILE A 263 4.23 6.83 7.01
CA ILE A 263 4.64 6.86 8.41
C ILE A 263 3.59 6.19 9.28
N VAL A 264 3.99 5.07 9.88
CA VAL A 264 3.18 4.36 10.90
C VAL A 264 3.91 4.42 12.23
N ALA A 265 3.14 4.51 13.32
CA ALA A 265 3.71 4.33 14.64
C ALA A 265 3.08 3.18 15.39
N HIS A 266 3.96 2.48 16.07
CA HIS A 266 3.66 1.21 16.67
C HIS A 266 4.12 1.18 18.10
N LYS A 267 3.44 0.34 18.88
CA LYS A 267 3.82 -0.02 20.23
C LYS A 267 3.88 -1.53 20.37
N VAL A 268 4.98 -2.04 20.94
CA VAL A 268 5.11 -3.46 21.26
C VAL A 268 4.26 -3.82 22.48
N LYS A 269 3.46 -4.86 22.36
CA LYS A 269 2.64 -5.41 23.45
C LYS A 269 3.42 -6.44 24.27
N LYS A 270 2.86 -6.82 25.44
CA LYS A 270 3.43 -7.85 26.34
C LYS A 270 3.66 -9.20 25.65
N ASN A 271 2.85 -9.54 24.66
CA ASN A 271 2.96 -10.78 23.88
C ASN A 271 3.86 -10.65 22.63
N GLY A 272 4.64 -9.58 22.52
CA GLY A 272 5.54 -9.33 21.38
C GLY A 272 4.83 -8.90 20.08
N LYS A 273 3.49 -8.90 20.06
CA LYS A 273 2.70 -8.41 18.92
C LYS A 273 2.69 -6.88 18.86
N ILE A 274 2.32 -6.36 17.70
CA ILE A 274 2.36 -4.94 17.40
C ILE A 274 0.94 -4.36 17.43
N ARG A 275 0.80 -3.15 17.96
CA ARG A 275 -0.42 -2.34 17.85
C ARG A 275 -0.10 -0.96 17.30
N GLU A 276 -0.94 -0.49 16.38
CA GLU A 276 -0.94 0.89 15.88
C GLU A 276 -1.27 1.92 16.98
N VAL A 277 -0.52 3.02 17.00
CA VAL A 277 -0.69 4.10 18.01
C VAL A 277 -1.62 5.20 17.48
N PHE A 278 -1.53 5.49 16.18
CA PHE A 278 -2.36 6.41 15.41
C PHE A 278 -2.36 5.96 13.94
N SER A 279 -3.41 6.31 13.21
CA SER A 279 -3.56 6.03 11.78
C SER A 279 -2.36 6.50 10.98
N ALA A 280 -1.89 5.68 10.04
CA ALA A 280 -0.82 6.04 9.11
C ALA A 280 -0.94 7.49 8.58
N THR A 281 0.19 8.19 8.51
CA THR A 281 0.30 9.55 7.96
C THR A 281 1.35 9.57 6.85
N GLY A 282 1.32 10.57 5.98
CA GLY A 282 2.24 10.60 4.85
C GLY A 282 1.79 11.52 3.73
N GLY A 283 2.34 11.32 2.54
CA GLY A 283 1.86 11.96 1.33
C GLY A 283 2.77 11.76 0.12
N ALA A 284 2.38 12.37 -1.00
CA ALA A 284 3.11 12.37 -2.28
C ALA A 284 4.32 13.32 -2.28
N TRP A 285 5.30 13.08 -1.41
CA TRP A 285 6.50 13.90 -1.28
C TRP A 285 7.76 13.04 -1.08
N GLY A 286 7.80 11.90 -1.78
CA GLY A 286 8.95 11.01 -1.84
C GLY A 286 10.07 11.54 -2.75
N GLY A 287 11.00 10.66 -3.11
CA GLY A 287 12.18 11.00 -3.93
C GLY A 287 11.88 11.63 -5.30
N THR A 288 10.67 11.48 -5.85
CA THR A 288 10.27 12.07 -7.14
C THR A 288 10.16 13.59 -7.10
N VAL A 289 9.95 14.18 -5.92
CA VAL A 289 9.99 15.65 -5.78
C VAL A 289 11.37 16.18 -6.13
N ILE A 290 12.44 15.46 -5.75
CA ILE A 290 13.82 15.82 -6.09
C ILE A 290 14.08 15.73 -7.59
N ASP A 291 13.50 14.72 -8.25
CA ASP A 291 13.60 14.59 -9.71
C ASP A 291 12.93 15.77 -10.40
N GLN A 292 11.76 16.21 -9.89
CA GLN A 292 11.08 17.39 -10.42
C GLN A 292 11.91 18.66 -10.21
N GLN A 293 12.57 18.83 -9.05
CA GLN A 293 13.47 19.97 -8.82
C GLN A 293 14.67 19.94 -9.77
N PHE A 294 15.20 18.76 -10.09
CA PHE A 294 16.24 18.62 -11.11
C PHE A 294 15.74 19.00 -12.50
N ILE A 295 14.54 18.59 -12.91
CA ILE A 295 13.93 19.02 -14.18
C ILE A 295 13.74 20.54 -14.21
N ASN A 296 13.27 21.14 -13.11
CA ASN A 296 13.12 22.60 -13.00
C ASN A 296 14.48 23.32 -13.12
N LEU A 297 15.55 22.73 -12.57
CA LEU A 297 16.91 23.22 -12.77
C LEU A 297 17.31 23.15 -14.24
N LEU A 298 17.03 22.05 -14.94
CA LEU A 298 17.27 21.93 -16.39
C LEU A 298 16.51 23.02 -17.17
N TYR A 299 15.23 23.27 -16.85
CA TYR A 299 14.47 24.37 -17.46
C TYR A 299 15.10 25.74 -17.20
N SER A 300 15.64 25.95 -16.00
CA SER A 300 16.31 27.21 -15.65
C SER A 300 17.63 27.40 -16.40
N ILE A 301 18.32 26.32 -16.75
CA ILE A 301 19.59 26.34 -17.48
C ILE A 301 19.38 26.45 -19.00
N PHE A 302 18.49 25.62 -19.54
CA PHE A 302 18.37 25.35 -20.98
C PHE A 302 17.08 25.91 -21.60
N GLY A 303 16.17 26.44 -20.78
CA GLY A 303 14.83 26.86 -21.19
C GLY A 303 13.85 25.69 -21.29
N GLU A 304 12.61 25.90 -20.84
CA GLU A 304 11.55 24.90 -20.90
C GLU A 304 11.30 24.40 -22.33
N LYS A 305 11.22 25.34 -23.28
CA LYS A 305 11.07 25.01 -24.71
C LYS A 305 12.21 24.13 -25.21
N GLY A 306 13.46 24.45 -24.85
CA GLY A 306 14.64 23.72 -25.29
C GLY A 306 14.68 22.29 -24.75
N ILE A 307 14.34 22.09 -23.47
CA ILE A 307 14.24 20.74 -22.90
C ILE A 307 13.08 19.95 -23.51
N ASN A 308 11.92 20.58 -23.73
CA ASN A 308 10.78 19.91 -24.35
C ASN A 308 11.06 19.52 -25.81
N GLU A 309 11.78 20.36 -26.55
CA GLU A 309 12.23 20.05 -27.91
C GLU A 309 13.24 18.90 -27.92
N PHE A 310 14.21 18.91 -27.00
CA PHE A 310 15.15 17.81 -26.83
C PHE A 310 14.42 16.50 -26.49
N HIS A 311 13.50 16.51 -25.53
CA HIS A 311 12.70 15.34 -25.17
C HIS A 311 11.90 14.79 -26.36
N SER A 312 11.35 15.68 -27.19
CA SER A 312 10.58 15.27 -28.38
C SER A 312 11.46 14.65 -29.47
N GLN A 313 12.69 15.15 -29.67
CA GLN A 313 13.60 14.66 -30.71
C GLN A 313 14.44 13.46 -30.27
N TYR A 314 14.78 13.38 -28.98
CA TYR A 314 15.66 12.37 -28.39
C TYR A 314 15.05 11.80 -27.09
N PRO A 315 13.86 11.18 -27.13
CA PRO A 315 13.17 10.67 -25.94
C PRO A 315 14.00 9.65 -25.16
N LYS A 316 14.78 8.81 -25.84
CA LYS A 316 15.67 7.82 -25.19
C LYS A 316 16.76 8.48 -24.35
N ASP A 317 17.46 9.46 -24.91
CA ASP A 317 18.51 10.21 -24.21
C ASP A 317 17.91 10.99 -23.02
N TYR A 318 16.69 11.53 -23.16
CA TYR A 318 16.00 12.18 -22.05
C TYR A 318 15.72 11.20 -20.89
N VAL A 319 15.24 9.99 -21.20
CA VAL A 319 15.04 8.94 -20.19
C VAL A 319 16.37 8.54 -19.54
N GLU A 320 17.45 8.38 -20.32
CA GLU A 320 18.79 8.06 -19.79
C GLU A 320 19.30 9.12 -18.81
N LEU A 321 19.15 10.41 -19.16
CA LEU A 321 19.54 11.53 -18.31
C LEU A 321 18.84 11.49 -16.94
N LEU A 322 17.53 11.28 -16.94
CA LEU A 322 16.74 11.23 -15.70
C LEU A 322 17.03 9.97 -14.87
N GLN A 323 17.32 8.84 -15.51
CA GLN A 323 17.69 7.60 -14.82
C GLN A 323 19.06 7.71 -14.15
N ASP A 324 20.05 8.34 -14.79
CA ASP A 324 21.35 8.56 -14.14
C ASP A 324 21.16 9.46 -12.91
N PHE A 325 20.39 10.56 -13.02
CA PHE A 325 20.10 11.42 -11.86
C PHE A 325 19.41 10.67 -10.70
N GLU A 326 18.41 9.82 -10.99
CA GLU A 326 17.70 8.99 -9.99
C GLU A 326 18.66 8.10 -9.17
N ILE A 327 19.73 7.61 -9.79
CA ILE A 327 20.76 6.83 -9.09
C ILE A 327 21.68 7.78 -8.31
N LYS A 328 22.17 8.85 -8.93
CA LYS A 328 23.16 9.74 -8.32
C LYS A 328 22.62 10.51 -7.12
N LYS A 329 21.33 10.87 -7.10
CA LYS A 329 20.71 11.62 -5.98
C LYS A 329 20.71 10.84 -4.66
N ARG A 330 20.87 9.50 -4.71
CA ARG A 330 20.97 8.64 -3.52
C ARG A 330 22.41 8.48 -3.01
N GLY A 331 23.41 8.92 -3.78
CA GLY A 331 24.81 8.75 -3.43
C GLY A 331 25.28 9.60 -2.24
N GLU A 332 26.47 9.27 -1.76
CA GLU A 332 27.12 9.91 -0.60
C GLU A 332 27.97 11.14 -0.97
N SER A 333 28.16 11.40 -2.27
CA SER A 333 29.00 12.51 -2.74
C SER A 333 28.31 13.85 -2.51
N ASP A 334 29.09 14.82 -1.99
CA ASP A 334 28.67 16.22 -1.86
C ASP A 334 28.26 16.80 -3.22
N ASN A 335 29.06 16.54 -4.26
CA ASN A 335 28.70 16.93 -5.62
C ASN A 335 27.92 15.82 -6.31
N ILE A 336 26.85 16.17 -7.04
CA ILE A 336 26.13 15.24 -7.91
C ILE A 336 26.69 15.37 -9.33
N ARG A 337 27.09 14.25 -9.93
CA ARG A 337 27.62 14.20 -11.30
C ARG A 337 26.68 13.39 -12.18
N VAL A 338 25.93 14.08 -13.03
CA VAL A 338 24.96 13.48 -13.95
C VAL A 338 25.58 13.40 -15.34
N SER A 339 25.53 12.23 -15.97
CA SER A 339 26.01 12.00 -17.32
C SER A 339 25.05 12.67 -18.31
N LEU A 340 25.61 13.50 -19.21
CA LEU A 340 24.84 14.10 -20.29
C LEU A 340 24.98 13.21 -21.52
N PRO A 341 23.86 12.72 -22.09
CA PRO A 341 23.88 11.94 -23.32
C PRO A 341 24.58 12.67 -24.47
N TYR A 342 25.04 11.91 -25.46
CA TYR A 342 25.76 12.46 -26.61
C TYR A 342 24.92 13.51 -27.36
N ASN A 343 23.64 13.21 -27.64
CA ASN A 343 22.80 14.17 -28.35
C ASN A 343 22.51 15.40 -27.48
N PHE A 344 22.40 15.25 -26.16
CA PHE A 344 22.22 16.38 -25.24
C PHE A 344 23.41 17.36 -25.29
N CYS A 345 24.63 16.83 -25.30
CA CYS A 345 25.84 17.66 -25.39
C CYS A 345 25.93 18.44 -26.70
N ASN A 346 25.41 17.86 -27.80
CA ASN A 346 25.45 18.44 -29.15
C ASN A 346 24.16 19.20 -29.52
N PHE A 347 23.15 19.21 -28.64
CA PHE A 347 21.89 19.89 -28.89
C PHE A 347 22.06 21.41 -28.78
N SER A 348 21.35 22.14 -29.64
CA SER A 348 21.33 23.60 -29.64
C SER A 348 20.10 24.11 -28.90
N PHE A 349 20.32 24.79 -27.79
CA PHE A 349 19.28 25.39 -26.95
C PHE A 349 19.18 26.88 -27.29
N ASP A 350 18.19 27.27 -28.12
CA ASP A 350 18.02 28.63 -28.63
C ASP A 350 19.31 29.22 -29.23
N GLY A 351 20.01 28.41 -30.04
CA GLY A 351 21.25 28.81 -30.72
C GLY A 351 22.51 28.75 -29.83
N LYS A 352 22.40 28.23 -28.60
CA LYS A 352 23.53 28.06 -27.68
C LYS A 352 23.84 26.58 -27.45
N SER A 353 25.12 26.26 -27.30
CA SER A 353 25.53 24.92 -26.88
C SER A 353 25.14 24.66 -25.42
N ALA A 354 25.03 23.39 -25.04
CA ALA A 354 24.78 22.99 -23.65
C ALA A 354 25.82 23.58 -22.68
N GLN A 355 27.09 23.62 -23.10
CA GLN A 355 28.18 24.22 -22.32
C GLN A 355 27.95 25.72 -22.08
N ASN A 356 27.62 26.48 -23.12
CA ASN A 356 27.36 27.92 -22.99
C ASN A 356 26.15 28.17 -22.07
N CYS A 357 25.10 27.35 -22.13
CA CYS A 357 23.94 27.49 -21.25
C CYS A 357 24.31 27.30 -19.78
N ILE A 358 25.08 26.26 -19.47
CA ILE A 358 25.55 25.98 -18.10
C ILE A 358 26.49 27.07 -17.58
N GLU A 359 27.45 27.52 -18.38
CA GLU A 359 28.39 28.59 -18.00
C GLU A 359 27.66 29.90 -17.70
N ASN A 360 26.71 30.30 -18.56
CA ASN A 360 25.88 31.47 -18.35
C ASN A 360 25.03 31.37 -17.08
N TYR A 361 24.45 30.19 -16.80
CA TYR A 361 23.67 29.98 -15.57
C TYR A 361 24.58 30.05 -14.33
N ALA A 362 25.76 29.42 -14.41
CA ALA A 362 26.73 29.38 -13.32
C ALA A 362 27.20 30.79 -12.93
N GLU A 363 27.53 31.62 -13.93
CA GLU A 363 27.92 33.03 -13.74
C GLU A 363 26.79 33.84 -13.09
N ARG A 364 25.55 33.74 -13.63
CA ARG A 364 24.39 34.48 -13.11
C ARG A 364 24.00 34.10 -11.69
N SER A 365 24.14 32.81 -11.36
CA SER A 365 23.72 32.27 -10.06
C SER A 365 24.85 32.25 -9.03
N GLY A 366 26.07 32.64 -9.42
CA GLY A 366 27.25 32.63 -8.54
C GLY A 366 27.66 31.23 -8.08
N THR A 367 27.34 30.19 -8.85
CA THR A 367 27.63 28.79 -8.51
C THR A 367 28.80 28.24 -9.32
N THR A 368 29.44 27.17 -8.83
CA THR A 368 30.57 26.50 -9.53
C THR A 368 30.11 25.36 -10.44
N MET A 369 28.85 25.35 -10.84
CA MET A 369 28.28 24.35 -11.73
C MET A 369 28.98 24.37 -13.10
N LYS A 370 29.23 23.18 -13.66
CA LYS A 370 29.98 23.05 -14.92
C LYS A 370 29.72 21.73 -15.63
N ILE A 371 30.08 21.67 -16.91
CA ILE A 371 30.30 20.40 -17.60
C ILE A 371 31.74 19.96 -17.36
N SER A 372 31.94 18.69 -17.03
CA SER A 372 33.26 18.08 -16.96
C SER A 372 33.19 16.65 -17.51
N SER A 373 33.94 16.38 -18.58
CA SER A 373 34.00 15.06 -19.23
C SER A 373 32.61 14.49 -19.59
N GLY A 374 31.76 15.32 -20.21
CA GLY A 374 30.39 14.94 -20.59
C GLY A 374 29.42 14.78 -19.41
N LYS A 375 29.77 15.30 -18.22
CA LYS A 375 28.90 15.24 -17.03
C LYS A 375 28.55 16.64 -16.54
N LEU A 376 27.26 16.86 -16.23
CA LEU A 376 26.80 18.00 -15.45
C LEU A 376 27.21 17.80 -13.99
N VAL A 377 28.09 18.67 -13.49
CA VAL A 377 28.57 18.66 -12.11
C VAL A 377 27.77 19.68 -11.32
N LEU A 378 26.86 19.19 -10.49
CA LEU A 378 26.12 20.00 -9.52
C LEU A 378 26.95 20.10 -8.23
N PRO A 379 27.40 21.30 -7.84
CA PRO A 379 28.07 21.48 -6.57
C PRO A 379 27.11 21.29 -5.38
N ALA A 380 27.66 21.10 -4.18
CA ALA A 380 26.91 20.75 -2.98
C ALA A 380 25.77 21.72 -2.64
N ASP A 381 25.97 23.02 -2.80
CA ASP A 381 24.96 24.07 -2.58
C ASP A 381 23.75 23.90 -3.51
N ILE A 382 23.99 23.67 -4.81
CA ILE A 382 22.93 23.40 -5.78
C ILE A 382 22.26 22.07 -5.47
N ALA A 383 23.05 21.02 -5.22
CA ALA A 383 22.51 19.71 -4.88
C ALA A 383 21.62 19.77 -3.63
N ASP A 384 22.05 20.45 -2.57
CA ASP A 384 21.28 20.60 -1.33
C ASP A 384 20.02 21.45 -1.54
N SER A 385 20.08 22.44 -2.44
CA SER A 385 18.91 23.26 -2.79
C SER A 385 17.78 22.41 -3.40
N LEU A 386 18.11 21.38 -4.20
CA LEU A 386 17.11 20.46 -4.77
C LEU A 386 16.37 19.66 -3.68
N PHE A 387 17.03 19.40 -2.55
CA PHE A 387 16.50 18.58 -1.46
C PHE A 387 15.80 19.38 -0.38
N LYS A 388 16.10 20.67 -0.26
CA LYS A 388 15.72 21.52 0.87
C LYS A 388 14.25 21.41 1.25
N GLU A 389 13.35 21.72 0.32
CA GLU A 389 11.90 21.72 0.59
C GLU A 389 11.40 20.35 1.07
N THR A 390 11.87 19.28 0.43
CA THR A 390 11.48 17.92 0.78
C THR A 390 11.98 17.58 2.18
N LEU A 391 13.26 17.82 2.47
CA LEU A 391 13.85 17.51 3.78
C LEU A 391 13.23 18.34 4.91
N ASP A 392 12.93 19.61 4.67
CA ASP A 392 12.23 20.48 5.63
C ASP A 392 10.84 19.89 5.95
N ARG A 393 10.09 19.43 4.93
CA ARG A 393 8.80 18.74 5.12
C ARG A 393 8.92 17.44 5.92
N PHE A 394 9.99 16.66 5.73
CA PHE A 394 10.27 15.45 6.51
C PHE A 394 10.46 15.78 7.98
N ASN A 395 11.34 16.75 8.25
CA ASN A 395 11.66 17.18 9.60
C ASN A 395 10.42 17.75 10.31
N ASP A 396 9.68 18.64 9.66
CA ASP A 396 8.48 19.27 10.23
C ASP A 396 7.40 18.24 10.56
N HIS A 397 7.18 17.27 9.67
CA HIS A 397 6.17 16.24 9.88
C HIS A 397 6.53 15.35 11.08
N ILE A 398 7.78 14.90 11.18
CA ILE A 398 8.25 14.07 12.30
C ILE A 398 8.20 14.87 13.61
N GLU A 399 8.63 16.13 13.61
CA GLU A 399 8.57 17.00 14.80
C GLU A 399 7.11 17.17 15.28
N ASN A 400 6.17 17.36 14.36
CA ASN A 400 4.75 17.45 14.68
C ASN A 400 4.17 16.14 15.24
N LEU A 401 4.67 14.98 14.78
CA LEU A 401 4.32 13.69 15.38
C LEU A 401 4.87 13.58 16.81
N LEU A 402 6.13 13.96 17.05
CA LEU A 402 6.77 13.90 18.37
C LEU A 402 6.11 14.81 19.42
N LYS A 403 5.49 15.93 19.00
CA LYS A 403 4.69 16.80 19.88
C LYS A 403 3.45 16.08 20.46
N ARG A 404 2.91 15.07 19.77
CA ARG A 404 1.70 14.35 20.19
C ARG A 404 1.98 13.56 21.47
N ARG A 405 1.09 13.70 22.48
CA ARG A 405 1.24 13.04 23.80
C ARG A 405 1.56 11.55 23.73
N LYS A 406 1.00 10.82 22.76
CA LYS A 406 1.22 9.37 22.60
C LYS A 406 2.63 9.00 22.12
N LEU A 407 3.41 9.94 21.57
CA LEU A 407 4.74 9.72 20.99
C LEU A 407 5.85 10.55 21.62
N ARG A 408 5.60 11.27 22.72
CA ARG A 408 6.65 12.06 23.41
C ARG A 408 7.78 11.19 23.93
N ASP A 409 7.50 9.91 24.19
CA ASP A 409 8.39 8.85 24.65
C ASP A 409 8.76 7.88 23.51
N LEU A 410 8.86 8.38 22.27
CA LEU A 410 9.30 7.58 21.13
C LEU A 410 10.73 7.09 21.32
N ASN A 411 10.99 5.80 21.08
CA ASN A 411 12.32 5.22 21.25
C ASN A 411 13.10 5.17 19.93
N TYR A 412 12.44 4.82 18.82
CA TYR A 412 13.10 4.58 17.54
C TYR A 412 12.39 5.21 16.35
N ILE A 413 13.17 5.64 15.36
CA ILE A 413 12.73 5.89 13.98
C ILE A 413 13.45 4.88 13.09
N PHE A 414 12.69 4.04 12.40
CA PHE A 414 13.20 3.19 11.33
C PHE A 414 13.00 3.92 10.00
N LEU A 415 14.10 4.28 9.33
CA LEU A 415 14.08 4.91 8.02
C LEU A 415 14.31 3.83 6.95
N VAL A 416 13.28 3.57 6.14
CA VAL A 416 13.22 2.47 5.16
C VAL A 416 12.75 2.99 3.80
N GLY A 417 12.80 2.15 2.77
CA GLY A 417 12.36 2.52 1.42
C GLY A 417 13.52 2.88 0.48
N GLY A 418 13.23 3.07 -0.80
CA GLY A 418 14.27 3.35 -1.81
C GLY A 418 14.94 4.71 -1.62
N PHE A 419 14.21 5.72 -1.15
CA PHE A 419 14.77 7.06 -0.92
C PHE A 419 15.50 7.16 0.42
N ALA A 420 15.24 6.24 1.37
CA ALA A 420 16.04 6.11 2.60
C ALA A 420 17.53 5.79 2.35
N GLU A 421 17.89 5.30 1.17
CA GLU A 421 19.30 5.14 0.77
C GLU A 421 20.01 6.47 0.53
N SER A 422 19.29 7.58 0.39
CA SER A 422 19.91 8.90 0.19
C SER A 422 20.68 9.36 1.43
N ALA A 423 21.99 9.56 1.26
CA ALA A 423 22.86 10.06 2.32
C ALA A 423 22.41 11.43 2.88
N ARG A 424 21.87 12.29 2.02
CA ARG A 424 21.30 13.60 2.41
C ARG A 424 20.07 13.45 3.29
N LEU A 425 19.14 12.56 2.93
CA LEU A 425 17.96 12.27 3.75
C LEU A 425 18.36 11.70 5.10
N GLN A 426 19.23 10.68 5.12
CA GLN A 426 19.71 10.08 6.36
C GLN A 426 20.39 11.11 7.27
N SER A 427 21.26 11.97 6.71
CA SER A 427 21.97 13.01 7.46
C SER A 427 21.00 14.04 8.04
N SER A 428 20.00 14.47 7.27
CA SER A 428 18.96 15.40 7.73
C SER A 428 18.18 14.86 8.92
N ILE A 429 17.63 13.64 8.80
CA ILE A 429 16.86 13.00 9.89
C ILE A 429 17.75 12.76 11.12
N LYS A 430 18.97 12.23 10.93
CA LYS A 430 19.89 11.98 12.05
C LYS A 430 20.23 13.28 12.78
N LYS A 431 20.55 14.36 12.06
CA LYS A 431 20.85 15.67 12.64
C LYS A 431 19.68 16.25 13.43
N SER A 432 18.44 16.08 12.95
CA SER A 432 17.26 16.65 13.58
C SER A 432 16.77 15.89 14.83
N PHE A 433 17.01 14.57 14.91
CA PHE A 433 16.32 13.72 15.89
C PHE A 433 17.20 12.83 16.76
N SER A 434 18.49 12.61 16.43
CA SER A 434 19.31 11.61 17.15
C SER A 434 19.56 11.94 18.62
N ASP A 435 19.43 13.21 19.02
CA ASP A 435 19.54 13.63 20.43
C ASP A 435 18.36 13.17 21.29
N ARG A 436 17.22 12.83 20.67
CA ARG A 436 15.96 12.47 21.36
C ARG A 436 15.48 11.05 21.05
N VAL A 437 15.79 10.56 19.86
CA VAL A 437 15.26 9.29 19.33
C VAL A 437 16.35 8.56 18.56
N THR A 438 16.48 7.25 18.75
CA THR A 438 17.44 6.45 17.99
C THR A 438 16.98 6.27 16.55
N VAL A 439 17.72 6.82 15.59
CA VAL A 439 17.44 6.66 14.15
C VAL A 439 18.19 5.45 13.61
N LEU A 440 17.45 4.51 13.02
CA LEU A 440 17.96 3.25 12.49
C LEU A 440 17.64 3.16 11.00
N VAL A 441 18.65 2.82 10.20
CA VAL A 441 18.53 2.57 8.75
C VAL A 441 18.98 1.14 8.49
N PRO A 442 18.12 0.25 7.96
CA PRO A 442 18.53 -1.09 7.53
C PRO A 442 19.64 -1.03 6.47
N GLU A 443 20.52 -2.04 6.45
CA GLU A 443 21.61 -2.11 5.44
C GLU A 443 21.03 -2.15 4.03
N GLU A 444 19.95 -2.92 3.84
CA GLU A 444 19.22 -3.02 2.58
C GLU A 444 17.87 -2.29 2.70
N ALA A 445 17.91 -0.99 3.00
CA ALA A 445 16.72 -0.16 3.25
C ALA A 445 15.67 -0.25 2.12
N SER A 446 16.10 -0.33 0.86
CA SER A 446 15.20 -0.49 -0.30
C SER A 446 14.52 -1.87 -0.39
N LEU A 447 15.08 -2.90 0.25
CA LEU A 447 14.50 -4.26 0.31
C LEU A 447 13.67 -4.50 1.58
N ALA A 448 13.74 -3.60 2.56
CA ALA A 448 13.11 -3.80 3.87
C ALA A 448 11.60 -4.11 3.75
N VAL A 449 10.90 -3.40 2.87
CA VAL A 449 9.48 -3.58 2.57
C VAL A 449 9.19 -4.98 2.01
N VAL A 450 9.81 -5.35 0.89
CA VAL A 450 9.50 -6.61 0.20
C VAL A 450 9.89 -7.85 1.01
N LYS A 451 11.02 -7.80 1.73
CA LYS A 451 11.40 -8.88 2.66
C LYS A 451 10.45 -8.97 3.84
N GLY A 452 10.07 -7.82 4.38
CA GLY A 452 9.14 -7.72 5.48
C GLY A 452 7.75 -8.23 5.13
N ALA A 453 7.35 -8.07 3.86
CA ALA A 453 6.11 -8.59 3.33
C ALA A 453 6.10 -10.13 3.23
N VAL A 454 7.26 -10.77 2.96
CA VAL A 454 7.39 -12.23 3.08
C VAL A 454 7.14 -12.67 4.53
N ALA A 455 7.78 -11.99 5.50
CA ALA A 455 7.58 -12.30 6.92
C ALA A 455 6.12 -12.09 7.35
N PHE A 456 5.46 -11.04 6.86
CA PHE A 456 4.02 -10.82 7.05
C PHE A 456 3.19 -11.96 6.43
N GLY A 457 3.51 -12.40 5.21
CA GLY A 457 2.82 -13.52 4.57
C GLY A 457 2.98 -14.85 5.31
N CYS A 458 4.07 -15.03 6.05
CA CYS A 458 4.29 -16.19 6.91
C CYS A 458 3.39 -16.18 8.17
N ASP A 459 3.15 -15.01 8.78
CA ASP A 459 2.22 -14.85 9.91
C ASP A 459 1.52 -13.47 9.90
N PRO A 460 0.38 -13.34 9.18
CA PRO A 460 -0.36 -12.07 9.10
C PRO A 460 -0.89 -11.59 10.45
N ARG A 461 -1.04 -12.51 11.42
CA ARG A 461 -1.57 -12.26 12.78
C ARG A 461 -0.58 -11.54 13.71
N SER A 462 0.65 -11.28 13.23
CA SER A 462 1.67 -10.54 13.96
C SER A 462 1.29 -9.06 14.17
N ILE A 463 0.46 -8.50 13.28
CA ILE A 463 -0.20 -7.21 13.46
C ILE A 463 -1.57 -7.48 14.07
N CYS A 464 -1.72 -7.20 15.37
CA CYS A 464 -2.88 -7.70 16.11
C CYS A 464 -4.04 -6.72 16.21
N GLN A 465 -3.78 -5.42 16.02
CA GLN A 465 -4.76 -4.36 16.19
C GLN A 465 -4.46 -3.16 15.29
N ARG A 466 -5.50 -2.64 14.64
CA ARG A 466 -5.48 -1.49 13.72
C ARG A 466 -6.46 -0.42 14.18
N ILE A 467 -6.28 0.80 13.70
CA ILE A 467 -7.24 1.90 13.94
C ILE A 467 -8.11 2.11 12.70
N CYS A 468 -9.43 2.04 12.86
CA CYS A 468 -10.38 2.33 11.79
C CYS A 468 -10.24 3.76 11.29
N ARG A 469 -10.10 3.92 9.97
CA ARG A 469 -9.95 5.24 9.31
C ARG A 469 -11.29 5.94 9.07
N TYR A 470 -12.33 5.15 8.92
CA TYR A 470 -13.69 5.60 8.66
C TYR A 470 -14.64 4.86 9.58
N THR A 471 -15.81 5.45 9.77
CA THR A 471 -16.98 4.74 10.27
C THR A 471 -17.56 3.93 9.13
N TYR A 472 -17.78 2.64 9.33
CA TYR A 472 -18.32 1.73 8.33
C TYR A 472 -19.65 1.13 8.79
N GLY A 473 -20.53 0.88 7.83
CA GLY A 473 -21.80 0.20 8.09
C GLY A 473 -22.47 -0.30 6.83
N VAL A 474 -23.60 -0.99 7.02
CA VAL A 474 -24.49 -1.46 5.96
C VAL A 474 -25.79 -0.66 5.95
N GLY A 475 -26.26 -0.33 4.75
CA GLY A 475 -27.57 0.24 4.54
C GLY A 475 -28.65 -0.81 4.75
N SER A 476 -29.61 -0.52 5.62
CA SER A 476 -30.61 -1.47 6.07
C SER A 476 -32.00 -0.86 6.18
N TYR A 477 -32.99 -1.76 6.17
CA TYR A 477 -34.35 -1.47 6.57
C TYR A 477 -34.55 -2.03 7.97
N LEU A 478 -34.87 -1.18 8.94
CA LEU A 478 -35.22 -1.60 10.31
C LEU A 478 -36.67 -1.22 10.62
N HIS A 479 -37.25 -1.78 11.68
CA HIS A 479 -38.57 -1.38 12.14
C HIS A 479 -38.63 0.13 12.40
N PHE A 480 -39.71 0.79 12.00
CA PHE A 480 -39.87 2.22 12.21
C PHE A 480 -40.21 2.52 13.68
N GLU A 481 -39.39 3.33 14.35
CA GLU A 481 -39.64 3.78 15.71
C GLU A 481 -40.03 5.26 15.73
N ASP A 482 -41.27 5.54 16.12
CA ASP A 482 -41.81 6.91 16.21
C ASP A 482 -40.99 7.76 17.20
N GLY A 483 -40.69 8.99 16.82
CA GLY A 483 -39.86 9.92 17.60
C GLY A 483 -38.35 9.60 17.63
N LYS A 484 -37.90 8.45 17.09
CA LYS A 484 -36.47 8.13 16.91
C LYS A 484 -36.03 8.19 15.45
N HIS A 485 -36.87 7.72 14.54
CA HIS A 485 -36.57 7.69 13.11
C HIS A 485 -37.16 8.90 12.40
N ARG A 486 -36.46 9.36 11.37
CA ARG A 486 -36.93 10.38 10.43
C ARG A 486 -38.21 9.93 9.73
N ASP A 487 -39.28 10.69 9.90
CA ASP A 487 -40.60 10.38 9.32
C ASP A 487 -40.56 10.27 7.78
N ASP A 488 -39.71 11.06 7.12
CA ASP A 488 -39.57 11.06 5.66
C ASP A 488 -38.93 9.77 5.09
N LEU A 489 -38.35 8.94 5.97
CA LEU A 489 -37.76 7.64 5.62
C LEU A 489 -38.67 6.46 5.98
N LYS A 490 -39.90 6.70 6.44
CA LYS A 490 -40.88 5.66 6.75
C LYS A 490 -41.38 4.97 5.46
N VAL A 491 -41.43 3.65 5.48
CA VAL A 491 -41.91 2.80 4.39
C VAL A 491 -42.86 1.74 4.96
N VAL A 492 -43.96 1.47 4.26
CA VAL A 492 -44.91 0.40 4.62
C VAL A 492 -44.83 -0.70 3.56
N SER A 493 -44.60 -1.94 3.97
CA SER A 493 -44.56 -3.11 3.08
C SER A 493 -45.36 -4.26 3.68
N GLY A 494 -46.55 -4.52 3.15
CA GLY A 494 -47.52 -5.42 3.79
C GLY A 494 -47.91 -4.91 5.18
N GLU A 495 -47.71 -5.74 6.20
CA GLU A 495 -47.95 -5.39 7.61
C GLU A 495 -46.72 -4.73 8.28
N LEU A 496 -45.57 -4.69 7.61
CA LEU A 496 -44.32 -4.15 8.16
C LEU A 496 -44.24 -2.64 7.95
N VAL A 497 -44.00 -1.91 9.04
CA VAL A 497 -43.66 -0.48 9.03
C VAL A 497 -42.17 -0.35 9.32
N MET A 498 -41.41 0.10 8.32
CA MET A 498 -39.94 0.10 8.32
C MET A 498 -39.40 1.52 8.11
N CYS A 499 -38.15 1.77 8.52
CA CYS A 499 -37.36 2.93 8.15
C CYS A 499 -36.32 2.50 7.12
N LYS A 500 -36.32 3.13 5.93
CA LYS A 500 -35.26 2.94 4.94
C LYS A 500 -34.03 3.79 5.29
N ASN A 501 -32.93 3.55 4.58
CA ASN A 501 -31.69 4.33 4.67
C ASN A 501 -31.04 4.34 6.06
N ILE A 502 -31.34 3.37 6.94
CA ILE A 502 -30.62 3.25 8.20
C ILE A 502 -29.22 2.76 7.89
N LEU A 503 -28.20 3.40 8.48
CA LEU A 503 -26.84 2.90 8.47
C LEU A 503 -26.58 2.11 9.76
N GLN A 504 -26.56 0.78 9.66
CA GLN A 504 -26.12 -0.08 10.75
C GLN A 504 -24.60 -0.06 10.84
N VAL A 505 -24.07 0.78 11.74
CA VAL A 505 -22.64 0.95 11.98
C VAL A 505 -22.07 -0.29 12.70
N TRP A 506 -21.01 -0.87 12.13
CA TRP A 506 -20.26 -1.97 12.77
C TRP A 506 -18.85 -1.61 13.21
N ALA A 507 -18.34 -0.45 12.76
CA ALA A 507 -17.06 0.07 13.22
C ALA A 507 -17.04 1.59 13.11
N GLU A 508 -16.51 2.28 14.13
CA GLU A 508 -16.42 3.74 14.14
C GLU A 508 -15.03 4.24 13.75
N CYS A 509 -14.98 5.44 13.15
CA CYS A 509 -13.72 6.15 12.92
C CYS A 509 -12.94 6.33 14.24
N GLY A 510 -11.68 5.90 14.24
CA GLY A 510 -10.78 5.94 15.40
C GLY A 510 -10.92 4.76 16.37
N GLU A 511 -11.82 3.81 16.09
CA GLU A 511 -11.95 2.59 16.87
C GLU A 511 -10.73 1.66 16.69
N VAL A 512 -10.36 0.91 17.73
CA VAL A 512 -9.25 -0.04 17.70
C VAL A 512 -9.83 -1.43 17.48
N ILE A 513 -9.54 -2.02 16.32
CA ILE A 513 -10.10 -3.29 15.88
C ILE A 513 -9.06 -4.40 15.97
N GLY A 514 -9.47 -5.57 16.46
CA GLY A 514 -8.65 -6.79 16.48
C GLY A 514 -8.47 -7.43 15.10
N HIS A 515 -7.37 -8.14 14.89
CA HIS A 515 -7.17 -8.90 13.66
C HIS A 515 -8.27 -9.96 13.48
N ASN A 516 -8.94 -9.93 12.32
CA ASN A 516 -10.07 -10.79 11.96
C ASN A 516 -11.21 -10.75 12.99
N GLU A 517 -11.48 -9.57 13.54
CA GLU A 517 -12.71 -9.34 14.30
C GLU A 517 -13.91 -9.51 13.37
N VAL A 518 -15.02 -10.05 13.90
CA VAL A 518 -16.20 -10.38 13.10
C VAL A 518 -17.39 -9.64 13.68
N TRP A 519 -18.02 -8.83 12.84
CA TRP A 519 -19.37 -8.34 13.07
C TRP A 519 -20.34 -9.24 12.31
N ARG A 520 -21.44 -9.65 12.93
CA ARG A 520 -22.44 -10.52 12.32
C ARG A 520 -23.83 -9.98 12.62
N GLU A 521 -24.67 -9.94 11.59
CA GLU A 521 -26.10 -9.69 11.73
C GLU A 521 -26.92 -10.62 10.85
N THR A 522 -28.16 -10.83 11.26
CA THR A 522 -29.12 -11.71 10.59
C THR A 522 -30.24 -10.88 9.98
N TYR A 523 -30.55 -11.18 8.73
CA TYR A 523 -31.55 -10.50 7.91
C TYR A 523 -32.62 -11.49 7.44
N THR A 524 -33.82 -10.98 7.23
CA THR A 524 -34.94 -11.70 6.62
C THR A 524 -35.42 -10.98 5.36
N PRO A 525 -36.03 -11.70 4.40
CA PRO A 525 -36.66 -11.08 3.25
C PRO A 525 -37.75 -10.08 3.64
N ILE A 526 -37.79 -8.94 2.94
CA ILE A 526 -38.77 -7.89 3.21
C ILE A 526 -40.05 -8.11 2.38
N ILE A 527 -39.93 -8.77 1.22
CA ILE A 527 -41.04 -9.04 0.31
C ILE A 527 -41.21 -10.53 0.03
N THR A 528 -42.42 -10.93 -0.31
CA THR A 528 -42.75 -12.30 -0.68
C THR A 528 -41.99 -12.74 -1.94
N ASN A 529 -41.49 -13.97 -1.97
CA ASN A 529 -40.73 -14.60 -3.06
C ASN A 529 -39.46 -13.84 -3.46
N GLN A 530 -38.81 -13.13 -2.51
CA GLN A 530 -37.56 -12.41 -2.77
C GLN A 530 -36.45 -13.37 -3.25
N LYS A 531 -35.82 -13.07 -4.38
CA LYS A 531 -34.82 -13.96 -5.02
C LYS A 531 -33.37 -13.62 -4.73
N GLY A 532 -33.13 -12.59 -3.92
CA GLY A 532 -31.78 -12.17 -3.52
C GLY A 532 -31.80 -10.96 -2.62
N ILE A 533 -30.65 -10.69 -1.99
CA ILE A 533 -30.40 -9.50 -1.19
C ILE A 533 -29.16 -8.79 -1.75
N LYS A 534 -29.25 -7.46 -1.83
CA LYS A 534 -28.09 -6.60 -2.08
C LYS A 534 -27.76 -5.85 -0.80
N PHE A 535 -26.66 -6.22 -0.17
CA PHE A 535 -26.09 -5.47 0.94
C PHE A 535 -25.26 -4.32 0.38
N GLU A 536 -25.61 -3.08 0.71
CA GLU A 536 -24.83 -1.90 0.32
C GLU A 536 -24.04 -1.39 1.52
N PHE A 537 -22.75 -1.18 1.31
CA PHE A 537 -21.81 -0.79 2.36
C PHE A 537 -21.43 0.67 2.21
N PHE A 538 -21.29 1.36 3.34
CA PHE A 538 -21.02 2.78 3.39
C PHE A 538 -19.85 3.09 4.32
N LYS A 539 -19.16 4.19 4.03
CA LYS A 539 -18.09 4.76 4.86
C LYS A 539 -18.36 6.23 5.16
N SER A 540 -17.87 6.72 6.30
CA SER A 540 -17.87 8.15 6.63
C SER A 540 -16.65 8.55 7.43
N SER A 541 -16.15 9.77 7.21
CA SER A 541 -15.13 10.38 8.07
C SER A 541 -15.69 10.83 9.43
N LYS A 542 -17.02 11.00 9.53
CA LYS A 542 -17.71 11.33 10.78
C LYS A 542 -17.76 10.11 11.68
N LYS A 543 -17.48 10.31 12.98
CA LYS A 543 -17.49 9.23 13.97
C LYS A 543 -18.89 8.66 14.24
N LYS A 544 -19.91 9.54 14.24
CA LYS A 544 -21.31 9.17 14.50
C LYS A 544 -22.14 9.57 13.28
N VAL A 545 -22.81 8.59 12.70
CA VAL A 545 -23.70 8.69 11.54
C VAL A 545 -24.84 7.68 11.76
N GLN A 546 -26.05 8.01 11.32
CA GLN A 546 -27.24 7.19 11.54
C GLN A 546 -27.90 6.77 10.22
N TYR A 547 -27.82 7.60 9.18
CA TYR A 547 -28.46 7.34 7.88
C TYR A 547 -27.46 7.29 6.73
N THR A 548 -27.81 6.54 5.68
CA THR A 548 -26.99 6.41 4.46
C THR A 548 -27.05 7.64 3.56
N ASP A 549 -28.03 8.53 3.76
CA ASP A 549 -28.23 9.77 3.02
C ASP A 549 -27.65 11.01 3.74
N GLU A 550 -26.98 10.82 4.88
CA GLU A 550 -26.30 11.90 5.59
C GLU A 550 -25.11 12.46 4.79
N GLU A 551 -24.89 13.77 4.90
CA GLU A 551 -23.74 14.42 4.30
C GLU A 551 -22.42 13.79 4.79
N GLY A 552 -21.55 13.41 3.84
CA GLY A 552 -20.28 12.76 4.13
C GLY A 552 -20.38 11.26 4.43
N VAL A 553 -21.53 10.64 4.18
CA VAL A 553 -21.68 9.18 4.06
C VAL A 553 -21.60 8.81 2.58
N GLU A 554 -20.67 7.94 2.25
CA GLU A 554 -20.38 7.53 0.87
C GLU A 554 -20.57 6.02 0.74
N LYS A 555 -21.28 5.58 -0.29
CA LYS A 555 -21.31 4.17 -0.65
C LYS A 555 -19.90 3.73 -1.02
N CYS A 556 -19.47 2.59 -0.49
CA CYS A 556 -18.12 2.09 -0.65
C CYS A 556 -18.05 0.63 -1.10
N GLY A 557 -19.19 -0.03 -1.26
CA GLY A 557 -19.27 -1.30 -1.97
C GLY A 557 -20.60 -2.00 -1.81
N CYS A 558 -20.71 -3.22 -2.33
CA CYS A 558 -21.87 -4.06 -2.10
C CYS A 558 -21.55 -5.55 -2.18
N LEU A 559 -22.44 -6.37 -1.61
CA LEU A 559 -22.49 -7.82 -1.78
C LEU A 559 -23.88 -8.19 -2.32
N VAL A 560 -23.93 -8.90 -3.45
CA VAL A 560 -25.16 -9.45 -4.00
C VAL A 560 -25.21 -10.94 -3.68
N LEU A 561 -26.21 -11.34 -2.88
CA LEU A 561 -26.47 -12.73 -2.52
C LEU A 561 -27.73 -13.22 -3.23
N GLU A 562 -27.59 -14.24 -4.06
CA GLU A 562 -28.71 -14.92 -4.71
C GLU A 562 -29.40 -15.86 -3.71
N MET A 563 -30.73 -15.87 -3.72
CA MET A 563 -31.58 -16.69 -2.85
C MET A 563 -32.58 -17.48 -3.72
N PRO A 564 -32.11 -18.51 -4.44
CA PRO A 564 -32.92 -19.21 -5.44
C PRO A 564 -34.04 -20.07 -4.83
N ASP A 565 -33.87 -20.52 -3.58
CA ASP A 565 -34.90 -21.24 -2.82
C ASP A 565 -35.81 -20.26 -2.08
N MET A 566 -37.09 -20.26 -2.45
CA MET A 566 -38.12 -19.37 -1.89
C MET A 566 -38.92 -20.04 -0.75
N THR A 567 -38.57 -21.27 -0.37
CA THR A 567 -39.24 -22.00 0.72
C THR A 567 -39.11 -21.23 2.04
N GLY A 568 -40.23 -21.03 2.74
CA GLY A 568 -40.28 -20.28 3.99
C GLY A 568 -40.49 -18.76 3.83
N ASP A 569 -40.48 -18.24 2.60
CA ASP A 569 -40.78 -16.84 2.29
C ASP A 569 -40.02 -15.81 3.16
N GLN A 570 -40.73 -15.06 4.03
CA GLN A 570 -40.16 -14.06 4.95
C GLN A 570 -39.52 -14.67 6.22
N GLU A 571 -39.72 -15.97 6.47
CA GLU A 571 -39.06 -16.71 7.57
C GLU A 571 -37.64 -17.18 7.20
N ARG A 572 -37.22 -16.97 5.95
CA ARG A 572 -35.87 -17.30 5.50
C ARG A 572 -34.84 -16.43 6.22
N VAL A 573 -33.71 -17.05 6.55
CA VAL A 573 -32.65 -16.45 7.35
C VAL A 573 -31.41 -16.25 6.49
N VAL A 574 -30.88 -15.04 6.50
CA VAL A 574 -29.64 -14.68 5.81
C VAL A 574 -28.67 -14.04 6.79
N ASP A 575 -27.50 -14.65 6.97
CA ASP A 575 -26.45 -14.05 7.79
C ASP A 575 -25.51 -13.21 6.92
N LEU A 576 -25.16 -12.03 7.43
CA LEU A 576 -24.08 -11.21 6.92
C LEU A 576 -22.98 -11.16 7.97
N GLU A 577 -21.78 -11.59 7.59
CA GLU A 577 -20.56 -11.45 8.37
C GLU A 577 -19.65 -10.42 7.73
N VAL A 578 -19.12 -9.51 8.54
CA VAL A 578 -18.09 -8.54 8.15
C VAL A 578 -16.85 -8.86 8.97
N ILE A 579 -15.81 -9.32 8.29
CA ILE A 579 -14.51 -9.69 8.86
C ILE A 579 -13.54 -8.54 8.61
N PHE A 580 -13.00 -7.96 9.68
CA PHE A 580 -12.23 -6.73 9.62
C PHE A 580 -11.03 -6.75 10.57
N GLY A 581 -10.20 -5.70 10.53
CA GLY A 581 -8.91 -5.64 11.24
C GLY A 581 -7.73 -6.30 10.49
N GLY A 582 -7.99 -6.87 9.31
CA GLY A 582 -6.99 -7.16 8.29
C GLY A 582 -6.52 -5.91 7.53
N THR A 583 -5.78 -6.10 6.44
CA THR A 583 -5.43 -5.01 5.50
C THR A 583 -6.55 -4.69 4.52
N GLU A 584 -7.52 -5.59 4.38
CA GLU A 584 -8.73 -5.49 3.58
C GLU A 584 -9.94 -5.91 4.45
N ILE A 585 -11.15 -5.47 4.08
CA ILE A 585 -12.41 -5.85 4.75
C ILE A 585 -13.12 -6.92 3.92
N LYS A 586 -13.29 -8.11 4.48
CA LYS A 586 -13.99 -9.23 3.85
C LYS A 586 -15.42 -9.29 4.36
N VAL A 587 -16.36 -9.56 3.46
CA VAL A 587 -17.76 -9.76 3.79
C VAL A 587 -18.23 -11.11 3.27
N VAL A 588 -19.09 -11.78 4.04
CA VAL A 588 -19.63 -13.09 3.71
C VAL A 588 -21.13 -13.04 3.93
N GLY A 589 -21.89 -13.37 2.89
CA GLY A 589 -23.34 -13.56 2.96
C GLY A 589 -23.67 -15.04 2.86
N TYR A 590 -24.54 -15.52 3.74
CA TYR A 590 -24.97 -16.91 3.77
C TYR A 590 -26.50 -17.00 3.85
N ASP A 591 -27.11 -17.59 2.82
CA ASP A 591 -28.53 -17.95 2.84
C ASP A 591 -28.68 -19.38 3.37
N HIS A 592 -29.27 -19.50 4.57
CA HIS A 592 -29.47 -20.78 5.24
C HIS A 592 -30.44 -21.71 4.49
N THR A 593 -31.35 -21.14 3.71
CA THR A 593 -32.40 -21.87 2.99
C THR A 593 -31.79 -22.62 1.81
N SER A 594 -31.15 -21.87 0.91
CA SER A 594 -30.52 -22.44 -0.28
C SER A 594 -29.13 -23.03 -0.01
N LYS A 595 -28.57 -22.79 1.19
CA LYS A 595 -27.17 -23.08 1.55
C LYS A 595 -26.17 -22.39 0.60
N THR A 596 -26.56 -21.27 0.01
CA THR A 596 -25.71 -20.47 -0.87
C THR A 596 -24.84 -19.56 -0.03
N GLN A 597 -23.54 -19.60 -0.27
CA GLN A 597 -22.56 -18.69 0.31
C GLN A 597 -21.96 -17.82 -0.79
N ARG A 598 -21.86 -16.52 -0.53
CA ARG A 598 -21.05 -15.60 -1.32
C ARG A 598 -20.12 -14.86 -0.39
N GLU A 599 -18.86 -14.74 -0.80
CA GLU A 599 -17.90 -13.90 -0.12
C GLU A 599 -17.28 -12.94 -1.12
N THR A 600 -16.96 -11.75 -0.65
CA THR A 600 -16.21 -10.77 -1.42
C THR A 600 -15.46 -9.86 -0.46
N TYR A 601 -14.55 -9.05 -0.99
CA TYR A 601 -14.03 -7.90 -0.26
C TYR A 601 -14.91 -6.70 -0.62
N ILE A 602 -15.25 -5.83 0.34
CA ILE A 602 -16.16 -4.68 0.09
C ILE A 602 -15.72 -3.95 -1.19
N ASP A 603 -16.47 -4.05 -2.29
CA ASP A 603 -15.99 -3.57 -3.60
C ASP A 603 -16.04 -2.04 -3.72
N PHE A 604 -14.89 -1.41 -3.53
CA PHE A 604 -14.66 0.01 -3.60
C PHE A 604 -14.42 0.53 -5.04
N LEU A 605 -14.34 -0.34 -6.05
CA LEU A 605 -14.09 0.05 -7.45
C LEU A 605 -15.37 0.29 -8.27
N THR A 606 -16.53 -0.11 -7.75
CA THR A 606 -17.84 -0.07 -8.45
C THR A 606 -18.78 1.02 -7.95
N VAL A 607 -18.25 2.06 -7.30
CA VAL A 607 -19.03 3.23 -6.86
C VAL A 607 -19.39 4.12 -8.03
#